data_AF-A0A7Y4TUR9-F1
#
_entry.id   AF-A0A7Y4TUR9-F1
#
_cell.length_a   1.000
_cell.length_b   1.000
_cell.length_c   1.000
_cell.angle_alpha   90.00
_cell.angle_beta   90.00
_cell.angle_gamma   90.00
#
_symmetry.space_group_name_H-M   'P 1'
#
loop_
_entity.id
_entity.type
_entity.pdbx_description
1 polymer ?
#
loop_
_entity_poly.entity_id
_entity_poly.type
_entity_poly.pdbx_seq_one_letter_code
_entity_poly.pdbx_strand_id
1 'polypeptide(L)'
;MYPNLYYAFKDLFGVEWSFLRFVNSFGFFVAIAFIVAAILLSKELRRRSRQGFFQPTEMQVMVGQPATPLDLGLNFLLGFLLGYKILALFIMKSSATQDPQAFIFSTLGSWPAGIGLGLLFAGLKWWDKNKRKLAKPEKRTVRIWPHDRVGEITILALIFGLLGAKLFDIFENWQGFLETPSEYLFSASGLTWYGGLICAAVAILIYARKHKISFWHLNDSAAPALMLAYAIGRIGCQVAGDGDWGIESNLANKPSFLPDWMWSYTYPNNVNGEGAIKIVGCEGKYCNELAHGVYPTPLYEVIACTVLFFILWSFRKKLKVPGTLFALYLILNGFERFFIEKIRVNTRMDFFGLQPTQAEVISSLLVISGIIIWIVLKRQAKQQKKPSENTE
;
A
#
# COMPACT_ATOMS: atom_id res chain seq x y z
N MET A 1 -5.33 -6.46 20.68
CA MET A 1 -5.05 -6.40 19.23
C MET A 1 -5.97 -7.35 18.50
N TYR A 2 -6.23 -7.10 17.22
CA TYR A 2 -7.13 -7.89 16.38
C TYR A 2 -6.37 -8.47 15.19
N PRO A 3 -5.91 -9.74 15.28
CA PRO A 3 -5.21 -10.42 14.19
C PRO A 3 -5.98 -10.43 12.85
N ASN A 4 -7.29 -10.63 12.95
CA ASN A 4 -8.20 -10.66 11.83
C ASN A 4 -9.53 -9.98 12.21
N LEU A 5 -10.37 -9.75 11.21
CA LEU A 5 -11.63 -9.05 11.41
C LEU A 5 -12.61 -9.82 12.30
N TYR A 6 -12.46 -11.15 12.47
CA TYR A 6 -13.31 -11.91 13.37
C TYR A 6 -13.15 -11.46 14.82
N TYR A 7 -11.90 -11.32 15.29
CA TYR A 7 -11.66 -10.86 16.66
C TYR A 7 -12.15 -9.42 16.88
N ALA A 8 -11.99 -8.55 15.87
CA ALA A 8 -12.48 -7.17 15.94
C ALA A 8 -14.02 -7.12 16.04
N PHE A 9 -14.74 -7.88 15.20
CA PHE A 9 -16.20 -7.86 15.20
C PHE A 9 -16.82 -8.56 16.41
N LYS A 10 -16.16 -9.62 16.90
CA LYS A 10 -16.56 -10.29 18.14
C LYS A 10 -16.50 -9.33 19.32
N ASP A 11 -15.41 -8.58 19.46
CA ASP A 11 -15.21 -7.66 20.57
C ASP A 11 -16.07 -6.40 20.46
N LEU A 12 -16.11 -5.76 19.28
CA LEU A 12 -16.82 -4.48 19.09
C LEU A 12 -18.34 -4.62 18.96
N PHE A 13 -18.82 -5.72 18.40
CA PHE A 13 -20.24 -5.88 18.04
C PHE A 13 -20.87 -7.15 18.64
N GLY A 14 -20.11 -8.03 19.29
CA GLY A 14 -20.61 -9.31 19.78
C GLY A 14 -20.95 -10.31 18.67
N VAL A 15 -20.41 -10.12 17.45
CA VAL A 15 -20.80 -10.91 16.26
C VAL A 15 -19.72 -11.94 15.92
N GLU A 16 -20.10 -13.22 15.85
CA GLU A 16 -19.16 -14.33 15.60
C GLU A 16 -19.23 -14.90 14.18
N TRP A 17 -18.95 -14.06 13.17
CA TRP A 17 -18.92 -14.54 11.79
C TRP A 17 -17.60 -15.22 11.43
N SER A 18 -17.61 -16.55 11.36
CA SER A 18 -16.42 -17.38 11.09
C SER A 18 -15.65 -17.00 9.82
N PHE A 19 -16.32 -16.50 8.78
CA PHE A 19 -15.69 -16.07 7.53
C PHE A 19 -14.72 -14.88 7.70
N LEU A 20 -14.89 -14.07 8.77
CA LEU A 20 -13.99 -12.95 9.04
C LEU A 20 -12.61 -13.38 9.54
N ARG A 21 -12.43 -14.66 9.92
CA ARG A 21 -11.12 -15.21 10.33
C ARG A 21 -10.11 -15.23 9.18
N PHE A 22 -10.60 -15.28 7.94
CA PHE A 22 -9.79 -15.29 6.73
C PHE A 22 -9.28 -13.91 6.30
N VAL A 23 -9.81 -12.84 6.91
CA VAL A 23 -9.46 -11.46 6.56
C VAL A 23 -8.57 -10.89 7.65
N ASN A 24 -7.25 -10.96 7.44
CA ASN A 24 -6.26 -10.37 8.35
C ASN A 24 -6.45 -8.85 8.42
N SER A 25 -6.38 -8.29 9.62
CA SER A 25 -6.64 -6.86 9.84
C SER A 25 -5.61 -5.98 9.14
N PHE A 26 -4.33 -6.36 9.19
CA PHE A 26 -3.26 -5.65 8.48
C PHE A 26 -3.53 -5.61 6.96
N GLY A 27 -3.75 -6.78 6.35
CA GLY A 27 -4.02 -6.88 4.90
C GLY A 27 -5.28 -6.11 4.48
N PHE A 28 -6.31 -6.09 5.34
CA PHE A 28 -7.51 -5.29 5.12
C PHE A 28 -7.21 -3.79 5.04
N PHE A 29 -6.46 -3.24 5.99
CA PHE A 29 -6.08 -1.83 5.97
C PHE A 29 -5.14 -1.48 4.82
N VAL A 30 -4.22 -2.38 4.44
CA VAL A 30 -3.40 -2.23 3.22
C VAL A 30 -4.29 -2.12 1.98
N ALA A 31 -5.29 -3.00 1.83
CA ALA A 31 -6.23 -2.94 0.71
C ALA A 31 -7.02 -1.61 0.69
N ILE A 32 -7.48 -1.13 1.85
CA ILE A 32 -8.11 0.18 1.97
C ILE A 32 -7.15 1.30 1.56
N ALA A 33 -5.88 1.24 1.97
CA ALA A 33 -4.88 2.23 1.61
C ALA A 33 -4.70 2.34 0.09
N PHE A 34 -4.64 1.21 -0.64
CA PHE A 34 -4.59 1.20 -2.11
C PHE A 34 -5.84 1.82 -2.74
N ILE A 35 -7.02 1.47 -2.25
CA ILE A 35 -8.29 2.01 -2.77
C ILE A 35 -8.36 3.53 -2.55
N VAL A 36 -8.06 4.00 -1.33
CA VAL A 36 -8.09 5.42 -1.00
C VAL A 36 -7.03 6.19 -1.79
N ALA A 37 -5.83 5.65 -1.93
CA ALA A 37 -4.77 6.24 -2.75
C ALA A 37 -5.20 6.39 -4.20
N ALA A 38 -5.80 5.35 -4.79
CA ALA A 38 -6.30 5.37 -6.17
C ALA A 38 -7.41 6.43 -6.35
N ILE A 39 -8.36 6.51 -5.41
CA ILE A 39 -9.44 7.51 -5.45
C ILE A 39 -8.86 8.93 -5.37
N LEU A 40 -7.93 9.19 -4.46
CA LEU A 40 -7.30 10.50 -4.31
C LEU A 40 -6.46 10.88 -5.52
N LEU A 41 -5.63 9.96 -6.01
CA LEU A 41 -4.82 10.17 -7.20
C LEU A 41 -5.68 10.46 -8.42
N SER A 42 -6.77 9.71 -8.63
CA SER A 42 -7.71 9.95 -9.72
C SER A 42 -8.38 11.33 -9.61
N LYS A 43 -8.82 11.72 -8.41
CA LYS A 43 -9.40 13.05 -8.16
C LYS A 43 -8.41 14.17 -8.46
N GLU A 44 -7.15 14.01 -8.05
CA GLU A 44 -6.12 15.05 -8.20
C GLU A 44 -5.59 15.15 -9.64
N LEU A 45 -5.39 14.02 -10.32
CA LEU A 45 -5.09 14.00 -11.76
C LEU A 45 -6.23 14.62 -12.57
N ARG A 46 -7.50 14.31 -12.25
CA ARG A 46 -8.66 14.93 -12.90
C ARG A 46 -8.70 16.45 -12.65
N ARG A 47 -8.40 16.91 -11.43
CA ARG A 47 -8.29 18.34 -11.10
C ARG A 47 -7.23 19.02 -11.96
N ARG A 48 -6.05 18.41 -12.11
CA ARG A 48 -4.96 18.96 -12.92
C ARG A 48 -5.23 18.88 -14.43
N SER A 49 -5.93 17.84 -14.91
CA SER A 49 -6.40 17.76 -16.30
C SER A 49 -7.34 18.93 -16.62
N ARG A 50 -8.26 19.28 -15.71
CA ARG A 50 -9.14 20.46 -15.87
C ARG A 50 -8.40 21.80 -15.90
N GLN A 51 -7.17 21.84 -15.39
CA GLN A 51 -6.30 23.03 -15.43
C GLN A 51 -5.42 23.09 -16.69
N GLY A 52 -5.54 22.12 -17.60
CA GLY A 52 -4.78 22.09 -18.86
C GLY A 52 -3.37 21.52 -18.75
N PHE A 53 -2.99 20.91 -17.61
CA PHE A 53 -1.64 20.35 -17.43
C PHE A 53 -1.39 19.01 -18.12
N PHE A 54 -2.42 18.38 -18.66
CA PHE A 54 -2.33 17.09 -19.33
C PHE A 54 -3.04 17.13 -20.67
N GLN A 55 -2.50 16.40 -21.65
CA GLN A 55 -3.13 16.16 -22.93
C GLN A 55 -3.69 14.74 -22.96
N PRO A 56 -4.90 14.52 -23.52
CA PRO A 56 -5.42 13.17 -23.70
C PRO A 56 -4.59 12.43 -24.75
N THR A 57 -4.45 11.11 -24.57
CA THR A 57 -3.94 10.25 -25.64
C THR A 57 -5.13 9.69 -26.40
N GLU A 58 -5.16 9.88 -27.72
CA GLU A 58 -6.17 9.29 -28.58
C GLU A 58 -5.79 7.85 -28.91
N MET A 59 -6.70 6.92 -28.63
CA MET A 59 -6.54 5.51 -28.95
C MET A 59 -7.77 5.03 -29.71
N GLN A 60 -7.55 4.30 -30.81
CA GLN A 60 -8.64 3.65 -31.51
C GLN A 60 -9.01 2.36 -30.79
N VAL A 61 -10.21 2.31 -30.22
CA VAL A 61 -10.75 1.13 -29.55
C VAL A 61 -11.86 0.57 -30.42
N MET A 62 -11.81 -0.74 -30.66
CA MET A 62 -12.90 -1.46 -31.32
C MET A 62 -14.06 -1.61 -30.33
N VAL A 63 -15.18 -0.93 -30.60
CA VAL A 63 -16.39 -1.00 -29.77
C VAL A 63 -17.40 -1.94 -30.41
N GLY A 64 -18.06 -2.77 -29.59
CA GLY A 64 -19.15 -3.64 -30.05
C GLY A 64 -18.73 -5.00 -30.61
N GLN A 65 -17.48 -5.43 -30.41
CA GLN A 65 -17.07 -6.80 -30.74
C GLN A 65 -17.69 -7.84 -29.79
N PRO A 66 -18.08 -9.03 -30.30
CA PRO A 66 -18.50 -10.13 -29.45
C PRO A 66 -17.37 -10.57 -28.50
N ALA A 67 -17.70 -11.30 -27.44
CA ALA A 67 -16.69 -11.87 -26.56
C ALA A 67 -15.81 -12.84 -27.36
N THR A 68 -14.50 -12.64 -27.33
CA THR A 68 -13.57 -13.55 -27.99
C THR A 68 -13.43 -14.84 -27.16
N PRO A 69 -13.08 -15.98 -27.77
CA PRO A 69 -12.78 -17.20 -27.01
C PRO A 69 -11.70 -16.98 -25.94
N LEU A 70 -10.72 -16.13 -26.23
CA LEU A 70 -9.69 -15.73 -25.26
C LEU A 70 -10.26 -14.93 -24.09
N ASP A 71 -11.16 -13.96 -24.34
CA ASP A 71 -11.83 -13.22 -23.26
C ASP A 71 -12.57 -14.17 -22.32
N LEU A 72 -13.32 -15.11 -22.89
CA LEU A 72 -14.09 -16.08 -22.12
C LEU A 72 -13.18 -17.04 -21.36
N GLY A 73 -12.13 -17.54 -22.00
CA GLY A 73 -11.13 -18.42 -21.38
C GLY A 73 -10.38 -17.74 -20.22
N LEU A 74 -9.97 -16.48 -20.39
CA LEU A 74 -9.30 -15.72 -19.33
C LEU A 74 -10.22 -15.42 -18.15
N ASN A 75 -11.48 -15.06 -18.42
CA ASN A 75 -12.46 -14.84 -17.34
C ASN A 75 -12.85 -16.14 -16.65
N PHE A 76 -12.94 -17.25 -17.39
CA PHE A 76 -13.10 -18.58 -16.82
C PHE A 76 -11.94 -18.92 -15.89
N LEU A 77 -10.70 -18.76 -16.35
CA LEU A 77 -9.51 -19.05 -15.56
C LEU A 77 -9.45 -18.19 -14.29
N LEU A 78 -9.76 -16.90 -14.40
CA LEU A 78 -9.83 -16.01 -13.24
C LEU A 78 -10.89 -16.47 -12.23
N GLY A 79 -12.11 -16.74 -12.70
CA GLY A 79 -13.18 -17.26 -11.84
C GLY A 79 -12.83 -18.63 -11.26
N PHE A 80 -12.15 -19.49 -12.03
CA PHE A 80 -11.69 -20.79 -11.58
C PHE A 80 -10.67 -20.69 -10.46
N LEU A 81 -9.65 -19.85 -10.59
CA LEU A 81 -8.63 -19.66 -9.55
C LEU A 81 -9.26 -19.09 -8.27
N LEU A 82 -10.15 -18.10 -8.41
CA LEU A 82 -10.89 -17.53 -7.28
C LEU A 82 -11.81 -18.57 -6.61
N GLY A 83 -12.50 -19.40 -7.39
CA GLY A 83 -13.38 -20.43 -6.86
C GLY A 83 -12.61 -21.58 -6.20
N TYR A 84 -11.55 -22.03 -6.87
CA TYR A 84 -10.69 -23.13 -6.44
C TYR A 84 -9.96 -22.83 -5.14
N LYS A 85 -9.56 -21.57 -4.92
CA LYS A 85 -8.86 -21.12 -3.72
C LYS A 85 -9.77 -20.37 -2.75
N ILE A 86 -10.22 -19.18 -3.15
CA ILE A 86 -10.87 -18.24 -2.24
C ILE A 86 -12.23 -18.77 -1.81
N LEU A 87 -13.07 -19.21 -2.74
CA LEU A 87 -14.37 -19.77 -2.38
C LEU A 87 -14.21 -21.10 -1.62
N ALA A 88 -13.20 -21.89 -1.97
CA ALA A 88 -12.87 -23.13 -1.28
C ALA A 88 -12.50 -22.93 0.19
N LEU A 89 -11.83 -21.84 0.57
CA LEU A 89 -11.55 -21.50 1.97
C LEU A 89 -12.81 -21.46 2.84
N PHE A 90 -13.94 -21.01 2.27
CA PHE A 90 -15.20 -20.87 3.00
C PHE A 90 -16.06 -22.13 2.97
N ILE A 91 -15.91 -22.97 1.94
CA ILE A 91 -16.74 -24.18 1.75
C ILE A 91 -16.07 -25.42 2.34
N MET A 92 -14.75 -25.52 2.26
CA MET A 92 -14.01 -26.69 2.72
C MET A 92 -13.84 -26.66 4.24
N LYS A 93 -14.36 -27.70 4.91
CA LYS A 93 -14.14 -27.96 6.34
C LYS A 93 -12.93 -28.87 6.53
N SER A 94 -11.74 -28.44 6.14
CA SER A 94 -10.49 -29.17 6.40
C SER A 94 -9.64 -28.43 7.44
N SER A 95 -8.79 -29.14 8.18
CA SER A 95 -7.82 -28.50 9.08
C SER A 95 -6.89 -27.52 8.33
N ALA A 96 -6.65 -27.78 7.04
CA ALA A 96 -5.84 -26.91 6.18
C ALA A 96 -6.45 -25.52 5.93
N THR A 97 -7.77 -25.29 6.15
CA THR A 97 -8.36 -23.94 6.02
C THR A 97 -8.18 -23.09 7.28
N GLN A 98 -7.62 -23.64 8.37
CA GLN A 98 -7.36 -22.87 9.59
C GLN A 98 -6.23 -21.84 9.42
N ASP A 99 -5.32 -22.06 8.48
CA ASP A 99 -4.31 -21.08 8.05
C ASP A 99 -4.60 -20.66 6.60
N PRO A 100 -5.26 -19.49 6.40
CA PRO A 100 -5.63 -19.01 5.08
C PRO A 100 -4.42 -18.81 4.16
N GLN A 101 -3.29 -18.38 4.72
CA GLN A 101 -2.08 -18.07 3.97
C GLN A 101 -1.46 -19.37 3.47
N ALA A 102 -1.26 -20.35 4.34
CA ALA A 102 -0.76 -21.67 3.95
C ALA A 102 -1.66 -22.34 2.91
N PHE A 103 -2.99 -22.21 3.05
CA PHE A 103 -3.93 -22.77 2.08
C PHE A 103 -3.82 -22.13 0.69
N ILE A 104 -3.68 -20.80 0.61
CA ILE A 104 -3.56 -20.07 -0.67
C ILE A 104 -2.34 -20.57 -1.45
N PHE A 105 -1.20 -20.76 -0.78
CA PHE A 105 0.05 -21.22 -1.41
C PHE A 105 0.15 -22.76 -1.56
N SER A 106 -0.76 -23.53 -0.96
CA SER A 106 -0.80 -24.99 -1.13
C SER A 106 -1.29 -25.44 -2.51
N THR A 107 -1.31 -26.73 -2.80
CA THR A 107 -1.98 -27.30 -3.98
C THR A 107 -3.47 -27.59 -3.74
N LEU A 108 -3.94 -27.50 -2.49
CA LEU A 108 -5.31 -27.83 -2.11
C LEU A 108 -6.32 -26.79 -2.62
N GLY A 109 -7.54 -27.25 -2.92
CA GLY A 109 -8.63 -26.40 -3.38
C GLY A 109 -9.88 -27.20 -3.71
N SER A 110 -10.92 -26.51 -4.17
CA SER A 110 -12.20 -27.11 -4.55
C SER A 110 -12.45 -27.00 -6.05
N TRP A 111 -12.31 -28.11 -6.76
CA TRP A 111 -12.61 -28.20 -8.19
C TRP A 111 -14.05 -27.78 -8.54
N PRO A 112 -15.10 -28.26 -7.83
CA PRO A 112 -16.47 -27.84 -8.12
C PRO A 112 -16.67 -26.33 -7.94
N ALA A 113 -16.10 -25.75 -6.88
CA ALA A 113 -16.18 -24.32 -6.63
C ALA A 113 -15.44 -23.51 -7.72
N GLY A 114 -14.27 -23.99 -8.14
CA GLY A 114 -13.51 -23.42 -9.26
C GLY A 114 -14.30 -23.45 -10.56
N ILE A 115 -14.76 -24.61 -11.00
CA ILE A 115 -15.51 -24.76 -12.25
C ILE A 115 -16.78 -23.90 -12.23
N GLY A 116 -17.54 -23.95 -11.13
CA GLY A 116 -18.77 -23.17 -11.00
C GLY A 116 -18.54 -21.67 -11.11
N LEU A 117 -17.55 -21.12 -10.40
CA LEU A 117 -17.25 -19.70 -10.44
C LEU A 117 -16.59 -19.27 -11.76
N GLY A 118 -15.78 -20.14 -12.36
CA GLY A 118 -15.22 -19.95 -13.70
C GLY A 118 -16.30 -19.82 -14.77
N LEU A 119 -17.27 -20.75 -14.79
CA LEU A 119 -18.41 -20.68 -15.71
C LEU A 119 -19.25 -19.42 -15.48
N LEU A 120 -19.46 -19.02 -14.22
CA LEU A 120 -20.16 -17.78 -13.89
C LEU A 120 -19.45 -16.56 -14.49
N PHE A 121 -18.13 -16.43 -14.30
CA PHE A 121 -17.36 -15.28 -14.79
C PHE A 121 -17.32 -15.22 -16.32
N ALA A 122 -17.12 -16.37 -16.98
CA ALA A 122 -17.20 -16.46 -18.44
C ALA A 122 -18.60 -16.08 -18.95
N GLY A 123 -19.66 -16.58 -18.30
CA GLY A 123 -21.05 -16.26 -18.61
C GLY A 123 -21.39 -14.78 -18.43
N LEU A 124 -20.96 -14.17 -17.32
CA LEU A 124 -21.12 -12.73 -17.07
C LEU A 124 -20.38 -11.89 -18.10
N LYS A 125 -19.15 -12.29 -18.49
CA LYS A 125 -18.37 -11.60 -19.51
C LYS A 125 -19.04 -11.69 -20.89
N TRP A 126 -19.53 -12.88 -21.23
CA TRP A 126 -20.31 -13.10 -22.45
C TRP A 126 -21.56 -12.21 -22.46
N TRP A 127 -22.30 -12.18 -21.35
CA TRP A 127 -23.53 -11.39 -21.22
C TRP A 127 -23.28 -9.88 -21.38
N ASP A 128 -22.27 -9.33 -20.72
CA ASP A 128 -21.92 -7.90 -20.82
C ASP A 128 -21.48 -7.53 -22.25
N LYS A 129 -20.66 -8.37 -22.89
CA LYS A 129 -20.23 -8.15 -24.28
C LYS A 129 -21.38 -8.28 -25.26
N ASN A 130 -22.29 -9.24 -25.05
CA ASN A 130 -23.44 -9.43 -25.92
C ASN A 130 -24.44 -8.27 -25.81
N LYS A 131 -24.66 -7.73 -24.59
CA LYS A 131 -25.46 -6.50 -24.39
C LYS A 131 -24.89 -5.29 -25.11
N ARG A 132 -23.56 -5.18 -25.22
CA ARG A 132 -22.87 -4.04 -25.85
C ARG A 132 -22.48 -4.30 -27.31
N LYS A 133 -22.87 -5.44 -27.87
CA LYS A 133 -22.53 -5.84 -29.23
C LYS A 133 -23.22 -4.92 -30.23
N LEU A 134 -22.47 -4.40 -31.19
CA LEU A 134 -23.00 -3.63 -32.31
C LEU A 134 -23.17 -4.55 -33.53
N ALA A 135 -24.11 -4.23 -34.41
CA ALA A 135 -24.33 -5.00 -35.64
C ALA A 135 -23.07 -5.03 -36.54
N LYS A 136 -22.28 -3.95 -36.50
CA LYS A 136 -20.92 -3.88 -37.05
C LYS A 136 -20.00 -3.26 -36.00
N PRO A 137 -18.88 -3.90 -35.63
CA PRO A 137 -17.91 -3.30 -34.73
C PRO A 137 -17.32 -2.02 -35.34
N GLU A 138 -17.31 -0.94 -34.56
CA GLU A 138 -16.82 0.37 -35.00
C GLU A 138 -15.50 0.71 -34.32
N LYS A 139 -14.56 1.27 -35.08
CA LYS A 139 -13.37 1.92 -34.53
C LYS A 139 -13.79 3.28 -33.98
N ARG A 140 -13.79 3.43 -32.66
CA ARG A 140 -14.03 4.72 -32.01
C ARG A 140 -12.73 5.26 -31.46
N THR A 141 -12.44 6.51 -31.77
CA THR A 141 -11.34 7.24 -31.14
C THR A 141 -11.77 7.63 -29.73
N VAL A 142 -11.18 6.97 -28.73
CA VAL A 142 -11.41 7.28 -27.32
C VAL A 142 -10.24 8.11 -26.82
N ARG A 143 -10.55 9.22 -26.15
CA ARG A 143 -9.57 10.07 -25.46
C ARG A 143 -9.35 9.52 -24.06
N ILE A 144 -8.15 9.01 -23.81
CA ILE A 144 -7.77 8.47 -22.50
C ILE A 144 -6.95 9.51 -21.76
N TRP A 145 -7.43 9.90 -20.58
CA TRP A 145 -6.76 10.84 -19.70
C TRP A 145 -5.90 10.14 -18.64
N PRO A 146 -4.93 10.84 -18.04
CA PRO A 146 -4.12 10.26 -16.96
C PRO A 146 -4.95 9.72 -15.77
N HIS A 147 -6.09 10.34 -15.47
CA HIS A 147 -6.95 9.90 -14.38
C HIS A 147 -7.73 8.60 -14.67
N ASP A 148 -7.88 8.23 -15.95
CA ASP A 148 -8.46 6.95 -16.38
C ASP A 148 -7.45 5.81 -16.23
N ARG A 149 -6.15 6.14 -16.23
CA ARG A 149 -5.03 5.19 -16.11
C ARG A 149 -4.68 4.83 -14.67
N VAL A 150 -5.38 5.37 -13.67
CA VAL A 150 -5.06 5.13 -12.26
C VAL A 150 -5.21 3.67 -11.88
N GLY A 151 -6.21 2.96 -12.43
CA GLY A 151 -6.34 1.52 -12.21
C GLY A 151 -5.10 0.72 -12.67
N GLU A 152 -4.57 1.06 -13.85
CA GLU A 152 -3.34 0.45 -14.37
C GLU A 152 -2.12 0.79 -13.49
N ILE A 153 -2.01 2.03 -13.02
CA ILE A 153 -0.96 2.47 -12.09
C ILE A 153 -1.05 1.70 -10.76
N THR A 154 -2.25 1.52 -10.21
CA THR A 154 -2.48 0.77 -8.96
C THR A 154 -2.13 -0.71 -9.12
N ILE A 155 -2.47 -1.32 -10.26
CA ILE A 155 -2.10 -2.72 -10.54
C ILE A 155 -0.59 -2.87 -10.66
N LEU A 156 0.08 -1.94 -11.35
CA LEU A 156 1.55 -1.93 -11.44
C LEU A 156 2.19 -1.77 -10.05
N ALA A 157 1.65 -0.87 -9.22
CA ALA A 157 2.13 -0.67 -7.85
C ALA A 157 2.03 -1.97 -7.03
N LEU A 158 0.91 -2.69 -7.15
CA LEU A 158 0.70 -3.96 -6.44
C LEU A 158 1.66 -5.05 -6.96
N ILE A 159 1.73 -5.26 -8.27
CA ILE A 159 2.54 -6.33 -8.87
C ILE A 159 4.03 -6.09 -8.62
N PHE A 160 4.55 -4.92 -9.02
CA PHE A 160 5.96 -4.62 -8.87
C PHE A 160 6.36 -4.32 -7.42
N GLY A 161 5.40 -3.90 -6.58
CA GLY A 161 5.61 -3.77 -5.14
C GLY A 161 5.82 -5.11 -4.47
N LEU A 162 4.96 -6.09 -4.74
CA LEU A 162 5.11 -7.44 -4.18
C LEU A 162 6.33 -8.17 -4.77
N LEU A 163 6.51 -8.13 -6.08
CA LEU A 163 7.67 -8.74 -6.74
C LEU A 163 8.98 -8.11 -6.26
N GLY A 164 9.04 -6.78 -6.19
CA GLY A 164 10.24 -6.08 -5.71
C GLY A 164 10.55 -6.39 -4.26
N ALA A 165 9.54 -6.44 -3.39
CA ALA A 165 9.74 -6.76 -1.97
C ALA A 165 10.29 -8.17 -1.79
N LYS A 166 9.79 -9.12 -2.59
CA LYS A 166 10.23 -10.52 -2.55
C LYS A 166 11.64 -10.71 -3.11
N LEU A 167 11.96 -10.03 -4.22
CA LEU A 167 13.29 -10.11 -4.84
C LEU A 167 14.36 -9.54 -3.91
N PHE A 168 14.09 -8.42 -3.25
CA PHE A 168 15.05 -7.82 -2.32
C PHE A 168 15.25 -8.66 -1.07
N ASP A 169 14.19 -9.27 -0.53
CA ASP A 169 14.31 -10.24 0.56
C ASP A 169 15.24 -11.41 0.20
N ILE A 170 15.10 -11.94 -1.02
CA ILE A 170 16.00 -12.99 -1.56
C ILE A 170 17.45 -12.49 -1.68
N PHE A 171 17.66 -11.25 -2.12
CA PHE A 171 19.02 -10.69 -2.23
C PHE A 171 19.65 -10.42 -0.86
N GLU A 172 18.89 -9.94 0.11
CA GLU A 172 19.34 -9.70 1.48
C GLU A 172 19.68 -11.03 2.19
N ASN A 173 18.90 -12.09 1.93
CA ASN A 173 19.05 -13.41 2.52
C ASN A 173 19.58 -14.46 1.53
N TRP A 174 20.54 -14.08 0.67
CA TRP A 174 20.99 -14.91 -0.45
C TRP A 174 21.45 -16.31 -0.07
N GLN A 175 22.19 -16.46 1.04
CA GLN A 175 22.65 -17.76 1.52
C GLN A 175 21.47 -18.66 1.95
N GLY A 176 20.54 -18.12 2.74
CA GLY A 176 19.33 -18.85 3.15
C GLY A 176 18.43 -19.23 1.97
N PHE A 177 18.35 -18.35 0.96
CA PHE A 177 17.65 -18.64 -0.29
C PHE A 177 18.25 -19.84 -1.02
N LEU A 178 19.59 -19.92 -1.14
CA LEU A 178 20.25 -21.03 -1.83
C LEU A 178 20.00 -22.39 -1.14
N GLU A 179 19.83 -22.39 0.18
CA GLU A 179 19.52 -23.59 0.95
C GLU A 179 18.07 -24.04 0.78
N THR A 180 17.12 -23.09 0.76
CA THR A 180 15.67 -23.38 0.70
C THR A 180 14.91 -22.52 -0.33
N PRO A 181 15.20 -22.65 -1.65
CA PRO A 181 14.66 -21.73 -2.65
C PRO A 181 13.12 -21.72 -2.74
N SER A 182 12.48 -22.87 -2.54
CA SER A 182 11.02 -23.00 -2.61
C SER A 182 10.32 -22.26 -1.47
N GLU A 183 10.86 -22.31 -0.26
CA GLU A 183 10.31 -21.62 0.90
C GLU A 183 10.42 -20.11 0.70
N TYR A 184 11.60 -19.63 0.30
CA TYR A 184 11.78 -18.22 0.00
C TYR A 184 10.94 -17.75 -1.19
N LEU A 185 10.65 -18.55 -2.21
CA LEU A 185 9.81 -18.10 -3.34
C LEU A 185 8.31 -18.12 -3.06
N PHE A 186 7.82 -19.15 -2.38
CA PHE A 186 6.38 -19.39 -2.20
C PHE A 186 5.86 -19.02 -0.81
N SER A 187 6.73 -18.70 0.15
CA SER A 187 6.28 -18.16 1.42
C SER A 187 5.74 -16.73 1.26
N ALA A 188 4.67 -16.43 1.97
CA ALA A 188 4.17 -15.06 2.12
C ALA A 188 4.87 -14.26 3.23
N SER A 189 5.85 -14.84 3.94
CA SER A 189 6.84 -14.10 4.74
C SER A 189 8.01 -13.63 3.86
N GLY A 190 8.85 -12.74 4.40
CA GLY A 190 10.04 -12.23 3.69
C GLY A 190 9.67 -11.23 2.61
N LEU A 191 9.24 -10.03 3.00
CA LEU A 191 8.89 -8.95 2.09
C LEU A 191 9.63 -7.67 2.50
N THR A 192 10.73 -7.38 1.81
CA THR A 192 11.52 -6.18 2.07
C THR A 192 10.83 -4.93 1.54
N TRP A 193 10.49 -4.00 2.42
CA TRP A 193 9.75 -2.78 2.07
C TRP A 193 10.41 -1.94 0.96
N TYR A 194 11.74 -1.73 1.05
CA TYR A 194 12.48 -0.91 0.10
C TYR A 194 12.47 -1.49 -1.31
N GLY A 195 12.61 -2.81 -1.44
CA GLY A 195 12.52 -3.48 -2.73
C GLY A 195 11.18 -3.24 -3.40
N GLY A 196 10.10 -3.34 -2.63
CA GLY A 196 8.76 -3.06 -3.14
C GLY A 196 8.58 -1.61 -3.58
N LEU A 197 9.02 -0.65 -2.76
CA LEU A 197 8.93 0.77 -3.10
C LEU A 197 9.71 1.11 -4.39
N ILE A 198 10.96 0.66 -4.49
CA ILE A 198 11.85 0.99 -5.62
C ILE A 198 11.32 0.40 -6.92
N CYS A 199 11.00 -0.91 -6.93
CA CYS A 199 10.50 -1.57 -8.13
C CYS A 199 9.15 -1.01 -8.59
N ALA A 200 8.21 -0.77 -7.66
CA ALA A 200 6.93 -0.14 -7.98
C ALA A 200 7.12 1.28 -8.54
N ALA A 201 7.95 2.10 -7.91
CA ALA A 201 8.21 3.46 -8.38
C ALA A 201 8.80 3.45 -9.80
N VAL A 202 9.83 2.63 -10.07
CA VAL A 202 10.44 2.52 -11.39
C VAL A 202 9.41 2.08 -12.45
N ALA A 203 8.62 1.05 -12.17
CA ALA A 203 7.59 0.57 -13.10
C ALA A 203 6.55 1.66 -13.42
N ILE A 204 6.06 2.37 -12.41
CA ILE A 204 5.10 3.46 -12.58
C ILE A 204 5.71 4.62 -13.36
N LEU A 205 6.98 4.97 -13.12
CA LEU A 205 7.67 6.04 -13.83
C LEU A 205 7.90 5.70 -15.31
N ILE A 206 8.27 4.46 -15.62
CA ILE A 206 8.39 3.98 -17.00
C ILE A 206 7.02 4.04 -17.70
N TYR A 207 5.98 3.55 -17.04
CA TYR A 207 4.60 3.60 -17.53
C TYR A 207 4.14 5.05 -17.78
N ALA A 208 4.36 5.95 -16.81
CA ALA A 208 4.00 7.36 -16.91
C ALA A 208 4.70 8.04 -18.10
N ARG A 209 5.99 7.77 -18.31
CA ARG A 209 6.75 8.26 -19.48
C ARG A 209 6.17 7.75 -20.79
N LYS A 210 5.87 6.45 -20.89
CA LYS A 210 5.25 5.84 -22.08
C LYS A 210 3.91 6.48 -22.43
N HIS A 211 3.15 6.92 -21.42
CA HIS A 211 1.85 7.57 -21.59
C HIS A 211 1.88 9.10 -21.51
N LYS A 212 3.06 9.72 -21.65
CA LYS A 212 3.24 11.19 -21.65
C LYS A 212 2.64 11.89 -20.41
N ILE A 213 2.59 11.19 -19.28
CA ILE A 213 2.18 11.74 -18.00
C ILE A 213 3.40 12.45 -17.40
N SER A 214 3.31 13.76 -17.22
CA SER A 214 4.41 14.56 -16.66
C SER A 214 4.81 14.07 -15.26
N PHE A 215 6.12 13.85 -15.07
CA PHE A 215 6.72 13.38 -13.82
C PHE A 215 6.31 14.23 -12.61
N TRP A 216 6.48 15.56 -12.71
CA TRP A 216 6.21 16.46 -11.60
C TRP A 216 4.72 16.55 -11.27
N HIS A 217 3.86 16.55 -12.30
CA HIS A 217 2.42 16.59 -12.08
C HIS A 217 1.89 15.27 -11.50
N LEU A 218 2.45 14.14 -11.90
CA LEU A 218 2.12 12.84 -11.31
C LEU A 218 2.53 12.79 -9.84
N ASN A 219 3.79 13.12 -9.52
CA ASN A 219 4.31 13.08 -8.16
C ASN A 219 3.61 14.07 -7.22
N ASP A 220 3.36 15.30 -7.68
CA ASP A 220 2.55 16.24 -6.88
C ASP A 220 1.13 15.68 -6.63
N SER A 221 0.54 14.97 -7.60
CA SER A 221 -0.80 14.40 -7.42
C SER A 221 -0.80 13.21 -6.48
N ALA A 222 0.28 12.43 -6.49
CA ALA A 222 0.48 11.27 -5.63
C ALA A 222 0.83 11.68 -4.19
N ALA A 223 1.52 12.81 -3.97
CA ALA A 223 2.08 13.15 -2.66
C ALA A 223 1.07 13.13 -1.49
N PRO A 224 -0.13 13.75 -1.59
CA PRO A 224 -1.14 13.63 -0.53
C PRO A 224 -1.71 12.21 -0.42
N ALA A 225 -1.86 11.51 -1.55
CA ALA A 225 -2.37 10.14 -1.58
C ALA A 225 -1.41 9.17 -0.87
N LEU A 226 -0.10 9.33 -1.08
CA LEU A 226 0.95 8.54 -0.41
C LEU A 226 0.92 8.74 1.10
N MET A 227 0.85 10.01 1.55
CA MET A 227 0.82 10.33 2.98
C MET A 227 -0.42 9.74 3.68
N LEU A 228 -1.60 9.83 3.07
CA LEU A 228 -2.81 9.22 3.64
C LEU A 228 -2.78 7.69 3.56
N ALA A 229 -2.27 7.12 2.48
CA ALA A 229 -2.13 5.67 2.35
C ALA A 229 -1.20 5.10 3.43
N TYR A 230 -0.11 5.81 3.74
CA TYR A 230 0.78 5.45 4.83
C TYR A 230 0.07 5.50 6.19
N ALA A 231 -0.68 6.58 6.48
CA ALA A 231 -1.48 6.67 7.70
C ALA A 231 -2.46 5.49 7.83
N ILE A 232 -3.18 5.13 6.75
CA ILE A 232 -4.11 3.98 6.77
C ILE A 232 -3.36 2.66 6.97
N GLY A 233 -2.20 2.47 6.33
CA GLY A 233 -1.36 1.30 6.54
C GLY A 233 -0.90 1.16 8.00
N ARG A 234 -0.55 2.28 8.65
CA ARG A 234 -0.17 2.31 10.07
C ARG A 234 -1.33 2.01 11.02
N ILE A 235 -2.58 2.25 10.62
CA ILE A 235 -3.75 1.71 11.35
C ILE A 235 -3.71 0.18 11.33
N GLY A 236 -3.38 -0.41 10.18
CA GLY A 236 -3.18 -1.85 10.04
C GLY A 236 -2.15 -2.39 11.03
N CYS A 237 -0.98 -1.75 11.11
CA CYS A 237 0.07 -2.09 12.07
C CYS A 237 -0.42 -2.00 13.52
N GLN A 238 -1.05 -0.88 13.89
CA GLN A 238 -1.58 -0.67 15.24
C GLN A 238 -2.64 -1.70 15.63
N VAL A 239 -3.54 -2.04 14.71
CA VAL A 239 -4.66 -2.96 14.98
C VAL A 239 -4.18 -4.40 15.08
N ALA A 240 -3.26 -4.80 14.20
CA ALA A 240 -2.71 -6.16 14.20
C ALA A 240 -1.72 -6.40 15.35
N GLY A 241 -0.97 -5.38 15.76
CA GLY A 241 0.19 -5.56 16.65
C GLY A 241 1.26 -6.38 15.92
N ASP A 242 1.80 -5.84 14.85
CA ASP A 242 2.73 -6.53 13.93
C ASP A 242 4.22 -6.30 14.25
N GLY A 243 4.54 -5.80 15.45
CA GLY A 243 5.92 -5.54 15.86
C GLY A 243 6.39 -4.12 15.60
N ASP A 244 5.57 -3.26 14.99
CA ASP A 244 5.99 -1.90 14.65
C ASP A 244 5.97 -0.90 15.83
N TRP A 245 5.99 -1.39 17.07
CA TRP A 245 5.99 -0.59 18.29
C TRP A 245 7.36 -0.01 18.65
N GLY A 246 7.34 0.90 19.63
CA GLY A 246 8.50 1.65 20.09
C GLY A 246 9.31 0.95 21.16
N ILE A 247 10.31 1.68 21.68
CA ILE A 247 11.06 1.28 22.88
C ILE A 247 10.13 1.27 24.11
N GLU A 248 10.62 0.67 25.20
CA GLU A 248 9.95 0.70 26.49
C GLU A 248 9.63 2.14 26.91
N SER A 249 8.38 2.34 27.31
CA SER A 249 7.84 3.64 27.70
C SER A 249 7.83 3.77 29.21
N ASN A 250 8.01 4.99 29.70
CA ASN A 250 7.88 5.29 31.12
C ASN A 250 6.62 6.13 31.35
N LEU A 251 5.65 5.55 32.07
CA LEU A 251 4.39 6.22 32.44
C LEU A 251 4.61 7.46 33.31
N ALA A 252 5.71 7.53 34.08
CA ALA A 252 6.03 8.70 34.89
C ALA A 252 6.29 9.97 34.04
N ASN A 253 6.72 9.80 32.78
CA ASN A 253 6.99 10.90 31.86
C ASN A 253 5.76 11.28 31.01
N LYS A 254 4.62 10.63 31.23
CA LYS A 254 3.40 10.82 30.44
C LYS A 254 2.75 12.17 30.76
N PRO A 255 2.43 13.01 29.76
CA PRO A 255 1.58 14.17 29.95
C PRO A 255 0.21 13.80 30.53
N SER A 256 -0.25 14.54 31.55
CA SER A 256 -1.47 14.22 32.30
C SER A 256 -2.75 14.17 31.46
N PHE A 257 -2.79 14.92 30.35
CA PHE A 257 -3.95 14.97 29.45
C PHE A 257 -4.07 13.75 28.52
N LEU A 258 -3.01 12.93 28.40
CA LEU A 258 -3.01 11.76 27.51
C LEU A 258 -3.50 10.51 28.24
N PRO A 259 -4.38 9.70 27.63
CA PRO A 259 -4.69 8.36 28.11
C PRO A 259 -3.45 7.45 28.16
N ASP A 260 -3.42 6.50 29.09
CA ASP A 260 -2.28 5.60 29.27
C ASP A 260 -1.97 4.81 28.00
N TRP A 261 -3.00 4.27 27.34
CA TRP A 261 -2.86 3.48 26.11
C TRP A 261 -2.25 4.25 24.93
N MET A 262 -2.31 5.59 24.95
CA MET A 262 -1.67 6.43 23.93
C MET A 262 -0.18 6.61 24.21
N TRP A 263 0.30 6.36 25.43
CA TRP A 263 1.69 6.57 25.83
C TRP A 263 2.44 5.26 26.05
N SER A 264 1.77 4.29 26.67
CA SER A 264 2.30 3.01 27.07
C SER A 264 1.28 1.92 26.77
N TYR A 265 1.66 0.96 25.92
CA TYR A 265 0.77 -0.10 25.49
C TYR A 265 1.49 -1.44 25.42
N THR A 266 0.85 -2.52 25.89
CA THR A 266 1.45 -3.87 25.97
C THR A 266 1.15 -4.76 24.76
N TYR A 267 0.38 -4.27 23.80
CA TYR A 267 0.01 -5.00 22.57
C TYR A 267 -0.51 -6.43 22.85
N PRO A 268 -1.61 -6.60 23.61
CA PRO A 268 -2.17 -7.91 23.89
C PRO A 268 -2.74 -8.56 22.63
N ASN A 269 -2.57 -9.87 22.46
CA ASN A 269 -3.02 -10.64 21.29
C ASN A 269 -2.35 -10.20 19.97
N ASN A 270 -1.11 -9.74 20.02
CA ASN A 270 -0.35 -9.29 18.84
C ASN A 270 -0.11 -10.44 17.84
N VAL A 271 -0.05 -10.12 16.54
CA VAL A 271 0.07 -11.15 15.49
C VAL A 271 1.43 -11.83 15.44
N ASN A 272 2.47 -11.16 15.91
CA ASN A 272 3.82 -11.72 15.99
C ASN A 272 3.94 -12.80 17.07
N GLY A 273 2.97 -12.85 18.01
CA GLY A 273 3.04 -13.72 19.17
C GLY A 273 4.19 -13.36 20.10
N GLU A 274 4.72 -12.14 20.02
CA GLU A 274 5.79 -11.64 20.86
C GLU A 274 5.26 -11.30 22.26
N GLY A 275 6.11 -11.47 23.26
CA GLY A 275 5.76 -11.19 24.66
C GLY A 275 6.11 -12.34 25.61
N ALA A 276 6.58 -12.01 26.80
CA ALA A 276 6.94 -12.99 27.83
C ALA A 276 5.74 -13.43 28.69
N ILE A 277 4.60 -12.73 28.57
CA ILE A 277 3.42 -12.94 29.42
C ILE A 277 2.31 -13.60 28.60
N LYS A 278 1.81 -14.74 29.08
CA LYS A 278 0.59 -15.36 28.58
C LYS A 278 -0.63 -14.80 29.31
N ILE A 279 -1.64 -14.39 28.55
CA ILE A 279 -2.87 -13.81 29.08
C ILE A 279 -3.69 -14.90 29.77
N VAL A 280 -4.04 -14.69 31.04
CA VAL A 280 -4.80 -15.66 31.86
C VAL A 280 -6.18 -15.91 31.23
N GLY A 281 -6.51 -17.19 31.02
CA GLY A 281 -7.79 -17.58 30.42
C GLY A 281 -7.87 -17.43 28.90
N CYS A 282 -6.75 -17.12 28.22
CA CYS A 282 -6.67 -17.10 26.76
C CYS A 282 -6.04 -18.40 26.24
N GLU A 283 -6.72 -19.07 25.31
CA GLU A 283 -6.20 -20.23 24.58
C GLU A 283 -6.10 -19.94 23.08
N GLY A 284 -4.94 -20.21 22.48
CA GLY A 284 -4.72 -20.05 21.04
C GLY A 284 -3.40 -19.36 20.69
N LYS A 285 -3.22 -19.10 19.38
CA LYS A 285 -1.99 -18.54 18.80
C LYS A 285 -1.71 -17.10 19.25
N TYR A 286 -2.74 -16.33 19.56
CA TYR A 286 -2.66 -14.89 19.83
C TYR A 286 -3.00 -14.59 21.29
N CYS A 287 -2.31 -15.23 22.24
CA CYS A 287 -2.59 -15.11 23.67
C CYS A 287 -1.40 -14.54 24.47
N ASN A 288 -0.50 -13.83 23.78
CA ASN A 288 0.69 -13.22 24.38
C ASN A 288 0.54 -11.70 24.45
N GLU A 289 1.19 -11.09 25.43
CA GLU A 289 1.38 -9.65 25.54
C GLU A 289 2.81 -9.31 26.02
N LEU A 290 3.22 -8.07 25.75
CA LEU A 290 4.54 -7.57 26.14
C LEU A 290 4.63 -7.41 27.67
N ALA A 291 5.79 -7.74 28.23
CA ALA A 291 6.03 -7.64 29.67
C ALA A 291 6.05 -6.19 30.18
N HIS A 292 6.49 -5.26 29.32
CA HIS A 292 6.56 -3.84 29.60
C HIS A 292 5.79 -3.07 28.55
N GLY A 293 5.17 -1.96 28.96
CA GLY A 293 4.46 -1.08 28.03
C GLY A 293 5.45 -0.32 27.15
N VAL A 294 5.21 -0.34 25.86
CA VAL A 294 6.04 0.34 24.86
C VAL A 294 5.30 1.54 24.26
N TYR A 295 6.05 2.47 23.66
CA TYR A 295 5.43 3.57 22.94
C TYR A 295 4.66 3.04 21.72
N PRO A 296 3.38 3.40 21.54
CA PRO A 296 2.61 2.94 20.40
C PRO A 296 2.95 3.75 19.14
N THR A 297 4.15 3.53 18.60
CA THR A 297 4.66 4.26 17.42
C THR A 297 3.74 4.21 16.20
N PRO A 298 3.06 3.09 15.85
CA PRO A 298 2.13 3.08 14.73
C PRO A 298 0.98 4.08 14.92
N LEU A 299 0.46 4.23 16.16
CA LEU A 299 -0.56 5.23 16.47
C LEU A 299 -0.04 6.66 16.25
N TYR A 300 1.19 6.94 16.68
CA TYR A 300 1.81 8.26 16.47
C TYR A 300 1.98 8.58 14.99
N GLU A 301 2.39 7.60 14.19
CA GLU A 301 2.51 7.72 12.73
C GLU A 301 1.13 7.95 12.08
N VAL A 302 0.08 7.24 12.51
CA VAL A 302 -1.30 7.50 12.04
C VAL A 302 -1.68 8.96 12.25
N ILE A 303 -1.46 9.49 13.47
CA ILE A 303 -1.82 10.86 13.83
C ILE A 303 -0.96 11.85 13.02
N ALA A 304 0.36 11.67 13.03
CA ALA A 304 1.30 12.55 12.33
C ALA A 304 1.00 12.58 10.82
N CYS A 305 0.93 11.44 10.17
CA CYS A 305 0.70 11.36 8.73
C CYS A 305 -0.70 11.86 8.33
N THR A 306 -1.72 11.70 9.19
CA THR A 306 -3.04 12.31 8.95
C THR A 306 -2.95 13.84 8.99
N VAL A 307 -2.25 14.42 9.97
CA VAL A 307 -2.01 15.87 10.05
C VAL A 307 -1.21 16.36 8.84
N LEU A 308 -0.13 15.66 8.48
CA LEU A 308 0.70 15.97 7.32
C LEU A 308 -0.08 15.86 6.01
N PHE A 309 -0.99 14.90 5.88
CA PHE A 309 -1.92 14.80 4.77
C PHE A 309 -2.76 16.07 4.66
N PHE A 310 -3.38 16.54 5.74
CA PHE A 310 -4.18 17.76 5.72
C PHE A 310 -3.35 19.01 5.39
N ILE A 311 -2.11 19.07 5.87
CA ILE A 311 -1.15 20.12 5.48
C ILE A 311 -0.93 20.07 3.97
N LEU A 312 -0.47 18.95 3.41
CA LEU A 312 -0.25 18.80 1.96
C LEU A 312 -1.53 19.10 1.16
N TRP A 313 -2.67 18.63 1.64
CA TRP A 313 -3.97 18.88 1.04
C TRP A 313 -4.26 20.38 1.00
N SER A 314 -4.04 21.12 2.07
CA SER A 314 -4.26 22.57 2.12
C SER A 314 -3.33 23.36 1.16
N PHE A 315 -2.11 22.88 0.95
CA PHE A 315 -1.12 23.52 0.09
C PHE A 315 -1.26 23.15 -1.40
N ARG A 316 -2.00 22.10 -1.75
CA ARG A 316 -2.12 21.60 -3.14
C ARG A 316 -2.62 22.62 -4.16
N LYS A 317 -3.39 23.62 -3.71
CA LYS A 317 -3.90 24.71 -4.56
C LYS A 317 -3.02 25.97 -4.52
N LYS A 318 -2.19 26.11 -3.48
CA LYS A 318 -1.31 27.28 -3.25
C LYS A 318 0.01 27.13 -4.01
N LEU A 319 0.52 25.90 -4.11
CA LEU A 319 1.77 25.59 -4.80
C LEU A 319 1.54 25.40 -6.30
N LYS A 320 1.82 26.45 -7.07
CA LYS A 320 1.63 26.46 -8.54
C LYS A 320 2.80 25.89 -9.34
N VAL A 321 4.00 25.87 -8.77
CA VAL A 321 5.20 25.36 -9.45
C VAL A 321 5.17 23.83 -9.39
N PRO A 322 5.15 23.13 -10.54
CA PRO A 322 5.11 21.67 -10.57
C PRO A 322 6.28 21.07 -9.79
N GLY A 323 6.04 20.04 -8.99
CA GLY A 323 7.05 19.33 -8.21
C GLY A 323 7.28 19.88 -6.81
N THR A 324 6.80 21.09 -6.51
CA THR A 324 6.98 21.70 -5.18
C THR A 324 6.09 21.08 -4.11
N LEU A 325 4.93 20.52 -4.47
CA LEU A 325 4.10 19.80 -3.49
C LEU A 325 4.73 18.45 -3.13
N PHE A 326 5.30 17.76 -4.11
CA PHE A 326 6.08 16.54 -3.86
C PHE A 326 7.34 16.82 -3.03
N ALA A 327 8.06 17.91 -3.32
CA ALA A 327 9.20 18.34 -2.50
C ALA A 327 8.80 18.59 -1.03
N LEU A 328 7.67 19.25 -0.80
CA LEU A 328 7.14 19.44 0.55
C LEU A 328 6.80 18.11 1.23
N TYR A 329 6.22 17.16 0.49
CA TYR A 329 5.98 15.81 0.99
C TYR A 329 7.27 15.10 1.41
N LEU A 330 8.34 15.15 0.61
CA LEU A 330 9.63 14.54 0.96
C LEU A 330 10.20 15.11 2.25
N ILE A 331 10.13 16.43 2.42
CA ILE A 331 10.58 17.12 3.63
C ILE A 331 9.76 16.67 4.85
N LEU A 332 8.43 16.73 4.76
CA LEU A 332 7.54 16.39 5.87
C LEU A 332 7.64 14.91 6.24
N ASN A 333 7.68 14.02 5.25
CA ASN A 333 7.84 12.58 5.45
C ASN A 333 9.21 12.24 6.03
N GLY A 334 10.28 12.92 5.60
CA GLY A 334 11.60 12.75 6.18
C GLY A 334 11.63 13.17 7.65
N PHE A 335 11.06 14.33 8.00
CA PHE A 335 10.99 14.76 9.40
C PHE A 335 10.20 13.79 10.27
N GLU A 336 9.00 13.41 9.85
CA GLU A 336 8.17 12.45 10.58
C GLU A 336 8.94 11.15 10.84
N ARG A 337 9.55 10.58 9.78
CA ARG A 337 10.31 9.34 9.91
C ARG A 337 11.50 9.49 10.85
N PHE A 338 12.23 10.59 10.78
CA PHE A 338 13.39 10.85 11.64
C PHE A 338 13.00 10.90 13.13
N PHE A 339 11.90 11.57 13.47
CA PHE A 339 11.47 11.68 14.86
C PHE A 339 10.87 10.38 15.42
N ILE A 340 10.09 9.66 14.61
CA ILE A 340 9.54 8.36 15.01
C ILE A 340 10.67 7.34 15.22
N GLU A 341 11.70 7.38 14.38
CA GLU A 341 12.83 6.48 14.48
C GLU A 341 13.58 6.58 15.82
N LYS A 342 13.60 7.76 16.44
CA LYS A 342 14.20 7.96 17.78
C LYS A 342 13.50 7.21 18.90
N ILE A 343 12.22 6.87 18.70
CA ILE A 343 11.40 6.14 19.66
C ILE A 343 11.13 4.70 19.24
N ARG A 344 11.66 4.24 18.09
CA ARG A 344 11.53 2.85 17.62
C ARG A 344 12.67 1.96 18.12
N VAL A 345 12.37 0.67 18.24
CA VAL A 345 13.36 -0.39 18.44
C VAL A 345 13.96 -0.73 17.09
N ASN A 346 15.16 -0.24 16.78
CA ASN A 346 15.84 -0.57 15.52
C ASN A 346 17.33 -0.86 15.72
N THR A 347 17.84 -1.73 14.86
CA THR A 347 19.25 -2.12 14.80
C THR A 347 20.09 -0.95 14.30
N ARG A 348 21.15 -0.59 15.04
CA ARG A 348 22.06 0.50 14.67
C ARG A 348 23.15 -0.02 13.74
N MET A 349 23.52 0.76 12.73
CA MET A 349 24.62 0.43 11.82
C MET A 349 25.88 1.20 12.25
N ASP A 350 27.03 0.54 12.34
CA ASP A 350 28.30 1.23 12.52
C ASP A 350 28.73 1.90 11.19
N PHE A 351 28.71 3.23 11.15
CA PHE A 351 29.11 4.02 9.99
C PHE A 351 30.08 5.13 10.42
N PHE A 352 31.37 4.96 10.11
CA PHE A 352 32.43 5.96 10.39
C PHE A 352 32.42 6.50 11.84
N GLY A 353 32.20 5.63 12.84
CA GLY A 353 32.16 6.00 14.25
C GLY A 353 30.84 6.64 14.73
N LEU A 354 29.87 6.81 13.84
CA LEU A 354 28.48 7.11 14.17
C LEU A 354 27.65 5.83 14.06
N GLN A 355 26.62 5.69 14.91
CA GLN A 355 25.71 4.55 14.90
C GLN A 355 24.28 4.89 14.44
N PRO A 356 24.07 5.48 13.24
CA PRO A 356 22.73 5.81 12.78
C PRO A 356 21.96 4.56 12.35
N THR A 357 20.63 4.60 12.44
CA THR A 357 19.79 3.56 11.84
C THR A 357 19.61 3.79 10.34
N GLN A 358 19.27 2.74 9.60
CA GLN A 358 19.00 2.85 8.15
C GLN A 358 17.89 3.87 7.85
N ALA A 359 16.87 3.93 8.70
CA ALA A 359 15.78 4.88 8.57
C ALA A 359 16.20 6.33 8.87
N GLU A 360 17.16 6.58 9.76
CA GLU A 360 17.71 7.93 10.00
C GLU A 360 18.47 8.45 8.77
N VAL A 361 19.26 7.60 8.11
CA VAL A 361 19.97 7.97 6.88
C VAL A 361 18.98 8.30 5.78
N ILE A 362 17.99 7.43 5.56
CA ILE A 362 17.02 7.60 4.47
C ILE A 362 16.11 8.80 4.71
N SER A 363 15.63 9.00 5.94
CA SER A 363 14.84 10.19 6.30
C SER A 363 15.63 11.49 6.07
N SER A 364 16.91 11.52 6.44
CA SER A 364 17.79 12.67 6.18
C SER A 364 17.94 12.94 4.68
N LEU A 365 18.13 11.89 3.86
CA LEU A 365 18.20 12.02 2.40
C LEU A 365 16.87 12.52 1.79
N LEU A 366 15.72 12.10 2.31
CA LEU A 366 14.42 12.61 1.89
C LEU A 366 14.27 14.11 2.17
N VAL A 367 14.69 14.58 3.36
CA VAL A 367 14.67 16.00 3.70
C VAL A 367 15.58 16.80 2.78
N ILE A 368 16.84 16.37 2.61
CA ILE A 368 17.83 17.07 1.79
C ILE A 368 17.37 17.12 0.32
N SER A 369 16.94 16.00 -0.25
CA SER A 369 16.45 15.95 -1.63
C SER A 369 15.21 16.84 -1.83
N GLY A 370 14.27 16.84 -0.88
CA GLY A 370 13.11 17.72 -0.90
C GLY A 370 13.49 19.20 -0.89
N ILE A 371 14.44 19.61 -0.05
CA ILE A 371 14.95 21.00 0.00
C ILE A 371 15.61 21.38 -1.33
N ILE A 372 16.47 20.53 -1.87
CA ILE A 372 17.16 20.78 -3.16
C ILE A 372 16.14 20.94 -4.29
N ILE A 373 15.19 19.99 -4.41
CA ILE A 373 14.13 20.04 -5.43
C ILE A 373 13.33 21.34 -5.29
N TRP A 374 12.94 21.71 -4.07
CA TRP A 374 12.19 22.94 -3.82
C TRP A 374 12.95 24.18 -4.29
N ILE A 375 14.22 24.33 -3.90
CA ILE A 375 15.05 25.48 -4.25
C ILE A 375 15.25 25.57 -5.77
N VAL A 376 15.63 24.46 -6.41
CA VAL A 376 15.90 24.40 -7.84
C VAL A 376 14.67 24.77 -8.65
N LEU A 377 13.52 24.15 -8.38
CA LEU A 377 12.28 24.39 -9.12
C LEU A 377 11.75 25.81 -8.92
N LYS A 378 11.87 26.37 -7.71
CA LYS A 378 11.49 27.78 -7.44
C LYS A 378 12.40 28.77 -8.17
N ARG A 379 13.71 28.51 -8.24
CA ARG A 379 14.67 29.35 -8.98
C ARG A 379 14.37 29.32 -10.47
N GLN A 380 14.18 28.14 -11.06
CA GLN A 380 13.84 27.97 -12.47
C GLN A 380 12.53 28.69 -12.82
N ALA A 381 11.49 28.55 -11.99
CA ALA A 381 10.22 29.23 -12.19
C ALA A 381 10.31 30.76 -12.07
N LYS A 382 11.24 31.28 -11.26
CA LYS A 382 11.51 32.73 -11.15
C LYS A 382 12.27 33.25 -12.39
N GLN A 383 13.23 32.49 -12.89
CA GLN A 383 13.99 32.84 -14.10
C GLN A 383 13.09 32.88 -15.34
N GLN A 384 12.19 31.92 -15.51
CA GLN A 384 11.20 31.91 -16.61
C GLN A 384 10.21 33.09 -16.56
N LYS A 385 10.07 33.74 -15.42
CA LYS A 385 9.17 34.90 -15.24
C LYS A 385 9.84 36.25 -15.47
N LYS A 386 11.18 36.34 -15.51
CA LYS A 386 11.87 37.56 -15.94
C LYS A 386 11.89 37.54 -17.47
N PRO A 387 11.14 38.41 -18.17
CA PRO A 387 11.36 38.60 -19.60
C PRO A 387 12.79 39.11 -19.80
N SER A 388 13.33 38.88 -21.00
CA SER A 388 14.51 39.54 -21.53
C SER A 388 14.37 41.06 -21.47
N GLU A 389 14.75 41.67 -20.34
CA GLU A 389 14.81 43.13 -20.15
C GLU A 389 16.14 43.72 -20.67
N ASN A 390 16.98 42.93 -21.36
CA ASN A 390 18.29 43.37 -21.85
C ASN A 390 18.46 43.11 -23.37
N THR A 391 17.51 43.57 -24.18
CA THR A 391 17.73 43.81 -25.62
C THR A 391 17.02 45.09 -26.01
N GLU A 392 17.67 46.21 -25.69
CA GLU A 392 17.58 47.48 -26.44
C GLU A 392 19.00 47.94 -26.75
#